data_AF-A0A2E9CX57-F1
#
_entry.id   AF-A0A2E9CX57-F1
#
_cell.length_a   1.000
_cell.length_b   1.000
_cell.length_c   1.000
_cell.angle_alpha   90.00
_cell.angle_beta   90.00
_cell.angle_gamma   90.00
#
_symmetry.space_group_name_H-M   'P 1'
#
loop_
_entity.id
_entity.type
_entity.pdbx_description
1 polymer ?
#
loop_
_entity_poly.entity_id
_entity_poly.type
_entity_poly.pdbx_seq_one_letter_code
_entity_poly.pdbx_strand_id
1 'polypeptide(L)'
;MESPLISNELRKLIKSSNLISYSLSLIVLLIYFLFISILGFAPELFKIYILNTSITIGIALGLTTIILSIFLTFIYVMLSNLYLDQLKKKIKK
;
A
#
# COMPACT_ATOMS: atom_id res chain seq x y z
N MET A 1 -17.43 -4.13 35.22
CA MET A 1 -17.88 -2.81 34.71
C MET A 1 -16.64 -2.15 34.14
N GLU A 2 -16.34 -2.35 32.86
CA GLU A 2 -15.14 -1.75 32.25
C GLU A 2 -15.28 -0.21 32.26
N SER A 3 -14.22 0.46 32.73
CA SER A 3 -14.21 1.91 32.91
C SER A 3 -14.41 2.65 31.57
N PRO A 4 -15.28 3.68 31.50
CA PRO A 4 -15.51 4.47 30.29
C PRO A 4 -14.26 5.25 29.82
N LEU A 5 -13.19 5.28 30.62
CA LEU A 5 -11.90 5.85 30.23
C LEU A 5 -11.11 4.91 29.30
N ILE A 6 -11.22 3.59 29.50
CA ILE A 6 -10.51 2.58 28.70
C ILE A 6 -11.05 2.56 27.26
N SER A 7 -12.37 2.67 27.09
CA SER A 7 -13.00 2.69 25.76
C SER A 7 -12.60 3.93 24.93
N ASN A 8 -12.43 5.09 25.57
CA ASN A 8 -12.00 6.33 24.90
C ASN A 8 -10.54 6.31 24.45
N GLU A 9 -9.63 5.76 25.26
CA GLU A 9 -8.22 5.54 24.85
C GLU A 9 -8.14 4.57 23.67
N LEU A 10 -8.87 3.45 23.74
CA LEU A 10 -8.92 2.44 22.68
C LEU A 10 -9.43 3.05 21.36
N ARG A 11 -10.44 3.92 21.44
CA ARG A 11 -11.02 4.59 20.26
C ARG A 11 -10.08 5.60 19.62
N LYS A 12 -9.24 6.30 20.40
CA LYS A 12 -8.17 7.18 19.89
C LYS A 12 -7.05 6.39 19.22
N LEU A 13 -6.68 5.25 19.81
CA LEU A 13 -5.70 4.32 19.23
C LEU A 13 -6.18 3.77 17.88
N ILE A 14 -7.43 3.30 17.80
CA ILE A 14 -8.02 2.77 16.55
C ILE A 14 -8.13 3.84 15.46
N LYS A 15 -8.50 5.08 15.81
CA LYS A 15 -8.53 6.18 14.83
C LYS A 15 -7.15 6.46 14.23
N SER A 16 -6.11 6.35 15.05
CA SER A 16 -4.74 6.65 14.65
C SER A 16 -4.13 5.52 13.80
N SER A 17 -4.45 4.25 14.11
CA SER A 17 -4.06 3.11 13.25
C SER A 17 -4.76 3.16 11.88
N ASN A 18 -6.04 3.54 11.84
CA ASN A 18 -6.80 3.58 10.61
C ASN A 18 -6.24 4.61 9.61
N LEU A 19 -5.76 5.76 10.08
CA LEU A 19 -5.17 6.78 9.20
C LEU A 19 -3.95 6.25 8.42
N ILE A 20 -3.14 5.40 9.05
CA ILE A 20 -1.97 4.79 8.42
C ILE A 20 -2.40 3.79 7.33
N SER A 21 -3.37 2.91 7.64
CA SER A 21 -3.90 1.96 6.67
C SER A 21 -4.59 2.65 5.49
N TYR A 22 -5.34 3.74 5.72
CA TYR A 22 -5.98 4.51 4.66
C TYR A 22 -4.97 5.24 3.77
N SER A 23 -3.92 5.83 4.35
CA SER A 23 -2.88 6.51 3.55
C SER A 23 -2.20 5.55 2.59
N LEU A 24 -1.88 4.33 3.02
CA LEU A 24 -1.22 3.38 2.14
C LEU A 24 -2.17 2.77 1.11
N SER A 25 -3.43 2.50 1.49
CA SER A 25 -4.47 2.10 0.54
C SER A 25 -4.64 3.12 -0.58
N LEU A 26 -4.61 4.43 -0.25
CA LEU A 26 -4.66 5.51 -1.23
C LEU A 26 -3.44 5.49 -2.17
N ILE A 27 -2.24 5.25 -1.64
CA ILE A 27 -1.01 5.18 -2.44
C ILE A 27 -1.08 4.03 -3.43
N VAL A 28 -1.47 2.83 -2.99
CA VAL A 28 -1.64 1.66 -3.87
C VAL A 28 -2.69 1.96 -4.93
N LEU A 29 -3.83 2.54 -4.54
CA LEU A 29 -4.89 2.93 -5.48
C LEU A 29 -4.35 3.87 -6.57
N LEU A 30 -3.60 4.91 -6.19
CA LEU A 30 -3.02 5.86 -7.15
C LEU A 30 -2.05 5.20 -8.12
N ILE A 31 -1.18 4.31 -7.65
CA ILE A 31 -0.23 3.59 -8.49
C ILE A 31 -0.96 2.74 -9.55
N TYR A 32 -1.94 1.94 -9.11
CA TYR A 32 -2.74 1.12 -10.02
C TYR A 32 -3.58 1.97 -10.97
N PHE A 33 -4.18 3.06 -10.48
CA PHE A 33 -4.98 3.97 -11.31
C PHE A 33 -4.14 4.62 -12.41
N LEU A 34 -2.91 5.05 -12.10
CA LEU A 34 -1.97 5.58 -13.09
C LEU A 34 -1.60 4.51 -14.12
N PHE A 35 -1.25 3.30 -13.68
CA PHE A 35 -0.91 2.20 -14.58
C PHE A 35 -2.06 1.86 -15.54
N ILE A 36 -3.28 1.70 -15.01
CA ILE A 36 -4.49 1.40 -15.79
C ILE A 36 -4.87 2.57 -16.70
N SER A 37 -4.66 3.83 -16.26
CA SER A 37 -4.92 5.00 -17.10
C SER A 37 -4.00 5.01 -18.32
N ILE A 38 -2.69 4.77 -18.16
CA ILE A 38 -1.77 4.72 -19.30
C ILE A 38 -2.14 3.55 -20.22
N LEU A 39 -2.51 2.40 -19.64
CA LEU A 39 -2.98 1.24 -20.41
C LEU A 39 -4.23 1.55 -21.25
N GLY A 40 -5.17 2.32 -20.70
CA GLY A 40 -6.43 2.67 -21.37
C GLY A 40 -6.29 3.80 -22.40
N PHE A 41 -5.51 4.85 -22.10
CA PHE A 41 -5.38 6.03 -22.96
C PHE A 41 -4.24 5.92 -23.99
N ALA A 42 -3.18 5.16 -23.70
CA ALA A 42 -2.01 5.03 -24.56
C ALA A 42 -1.53 3.57 -24.70
N PRO A 43 -2.39 2.64 -25.16
CA PRO A 43 -2.05 1.22 -25.32
C PRO A 43 -0.92 0.97 -26.32
N GLU A 44 -0.66 1.91 -27.22
CA GLU A 44 0.45 1.82 -28.18
C GLU A 44 1.82 1.78 -27.49
N LEU A 45 1.99 2.50 -26.37
CA LEU A 45 3.22 2.49 -25.59
C LEU A 45 3.55 1.07 -25.11
N PHE A 46 2.54 0.28 -24.76
CA PHE A 46 2.71 -1.08 -24.27
C PHE A 46 3.16 -2.07 -25.35
N LYS A 47 2.99 -1.71 -26.63
CA LYS A 47 3.36 -2.55 -27.79
C LYS A 47 4.77 -2.28 -28.30
N ILE A 48 5.41 -1.19 -27.85
CA ILE A 48 6.77 -0.85 -28.26
C ILE A 48 7.74 -1.88 -27.70
N TYR A 49 8.55 -2.48 -28.57
CA TYR A 49 9.62 -3.39 -28.18
C TYR A 49 10.80 -2.60 -27.61
N ILE A 50 11.35 -3.11 -26.51
CA ILE A 50 12.59 -2.59 -25.94
C ILE A 50 13.74 -3.21 -26.71
N LEU A 51 14.47 -2.37 -27.45
CA LEU A 51 15.65 -2.80 -28.21
C LEU A 51 15.32 -3.90 -29.25
N ASN A 52 16.34 -4.63 -29.71
CA ASN A 52 16.19 -5.85 -30.53
C ASN A 52 15.69 -7.07 -29.71
N THR A 53 14.95 -6.87 -28.62
CA THR A 53 14.44 -7.97 -27.78
C THR A 53 12.93 -8.18 -27.97
N SER A 54 12.43 -9.35 -27.57
CA SER A 54 11.00 -9.65 -27.60
C SER A 54 10.22 -9.06 -26.42
N ILE A 55 10.87 -8.28 -25.54
CA ILE A 55 10.24 -7.68 -24.36
C ILE A 55 9.63 -6.33 -24.77
N THR A 56 8.35 -6.13 -24.47
CA THR A 56 7.70 -4.84 -24.69
C THR A 56 7.82 -3.93 -23.47
N ILE A 57 7.70 -2.62 -23.70
CA ILE A 57 7.60 -1.62 -22.61
C ILE A 57 6.47 -1.98 -21.65
N GLY A 58 5.36 -2.52 -22.17
CA GLY A 58 4.24 -2.95 -21.33
C GLY A 58 4.60 -4.06 -20.35
N ILE A 59 5.37 -5.07 -20.80
CA ILE A 59 5.85 -6.16 -19.94
C ILE A 59 6.79 -5.60 -18.87
N ALA A 60 7.72 -4.73 -19.24
CA ALA A 60 8.66 -4.11 -18.30
C ALA A 60 7.95 -3.26 -17.23
N LEU A 61 6.97 -2.44 -17.64
CA LEU A 61 6.15 -1.63 -16.72
C LEU A 61 5.28 -2.50 -15.81
N GLY A 62 4.67 -3.57 -16.34
CA GLY A 62 3.88 -4.52 -15.55
C GLY A 62 4.73 -5.20 -14.48
N LEU A 63 5.90 -5.72 -14.85
CA LEU A 63 6.86 -6.31 -13.90
C LEU A 63 7.30 -5.32 -12.82
N THR A 64 7.62 -4.09 -13.24
CA THR A 64 7.99 -3.01 -12.30
C THR A 64 6.86 -2.76 -11.31
N THR A 65 5.61 -2.72 -11.77
CA THR A 65 4.43 -2.51 -10.93
C THR A 65 4.22 -3.64 -9.93
N ILE A 66 4.43 -4.89 -10.34
CA ILE A 66 4.35 -6.07 -9.44
C ILE A 66 5.40 -5.97 -8.34
N ILE A 67 6.67 -5.72 -8.70
CA ILE A 67 7.77 -5.59 -7.74
C ILE A 67 7.48 -4.45 -6.76
N LEU A 68 7.03 -3.31 -7.27
CA LEU A 68 6.67 -2.15 -6.46
C LEU A 68 5.51 -2.48 -5.50
N SER A 69 4.49 -3.20 -5.97
CA SER A 69 3.36 -3.65 -5.14
C SER A 69 3.81 -4.57 -4.00
N ILE A 70 4.72 -5.51 -4.26
CA ILE A 70 5.29 -6.39 -3.23
C ILE A 70 6.07 -5.56 -2.21
N PHE A 71 6.90 -4.63 -2.68
CA PHE A 71 7.69 -3.75 -1.82
C PHE A 71 6.82 -2.86 -0.93
N LEU A 72 5.78 -2.24 -1.50
CA LEU A 72 4.80 -1.45 -0.73
C LEU A 72 4.08 -2.31 0.30
N THR A 73 3.69 -3.54 -0.04
CA THR A 73 3.06 -4.47 0.89
C THR A 73 4.02 -4.87 2.01
N PHE A 74 5.30 -5.05 1.71
CA PHE A 74 6.30 -5.32 2.75
C PHE A 74 6.45 -4.14 3.71
N ILE A 75 6.61 -2.92 3.18
CA ILE A 75 6.66 -1.69 3.99
C ILE A 75 5.39 -1.54 4.82
N TYR A 76 4.22 -1.79 4.23
CA TYR A 76 2.94 -1.76 4.92
C TYR A 76 2.94 -2.63 6.16
N VAL A 77 3.27 -3.92 5.97
CA VAL A 77 3.22 -4.92 7.03
C VAL A 77 4.22 -4.55 8.12
N MET A 78 5.42 -4.09 7.76
CA MET A 78 6.39 -3.61 8.74
C MET A 78 5.88 -2.41 9.53
N LEU A 79 5.32 -1.40 8.87
CA LEU A 79 4.81 -0.19 9.51
C LEU A 79 3.60 -0.47 10.40
N SER A 80 2.68 -1.32 9.93
CA SER A 80 1.50 -1.78 10.66
C SER A 80 1.89 -2.59 11.89
N ASN A 81 2.87 -3.50 11.75
CA ASN A 81 3.38 -4.29 12.86
C ASN A 81 4.08 -3.42 13.92
N LEU A 82 4.89 -2.43 13.50
CA LEU A 82 5.50 -1.45 14.42
C LEU A 82 4.43 -0.66 15.20
N TYR A 83 3.33 -0.29 14.56
CA TYR A 83 2.22 0.40 15.21
C TYR A 83 1.46 -0.52 16.18
N LEU A 84 1.16 -1.75 15.76
CA LEU A 84 0.50 -2.76 16.59
C LEU A 84 1.34 -3.14 17.82
N ASP A 85 2.66 -3.13 17.71
CA ASP A 85 3.55 -3.37 18.87
C ASP A 85 3.52 -2.23 19.88
N GLN A 86 3.34 -0.97 19.45
CA GLN A 86 3.09 0.14 20.37
C GLN A 86 1.77 -0.03 21.12
N LEU A 87 0.73 -0.52 20.44
CA LEU A 87 -0.57 -0.84 21.04
C LEU A 87 -0.45 -1.97 22.08
N LYS A 88 0.26 -3.05 21.73
CA LYS A 88 0.49 -4.19 22.63
C LYS A 88 1.26 -3.80 23.90
N LYS A 89 2.26 -2.90 23.79
CA LYS A 89 3.01 -2.41 24.96
C LYS A 89 2.16 -1.65 25.97
N LYS A 90 1.10 -0.96 25.51
CA LYS A 90 0.18 -0.22 26.40
C LYS A 90 -0.75 -1.13 27.21
N ILE A 91 -1.05 -2.32 26.71
CA ILE A 91 -1.99 -3.27 27.36
C ILE A 91 -1.24 -4.17 28.38
N LYS A 92 0.08 -4.31 28.25
CA LYS A 92 0.88 -5.19 29.12
C LYS A 92 1.42 -4.52 30.38
N LYS A 93 0.97 -3.30 30.72
CA LYS A 93 1.36 -2.57 31.92
C LYS A 93 0.12 -2.15 32.68
#